data_AF-A0A6I2R1Z7-F1
#
_entry.id   AF-A0A6I2R1Z7-F1
#
_cell.length_a   1.000
_cell.length_b   1.000
_cell.length_c   1.000
_cell.angle_alpha   90.00
_cell.angle_beta   90.00
_cell.angle_gamma   90.00
#
_symmetry.space_group_name_H-M   'P 1'
#
loop_
_entity.id
_entity.type
_entity.pdbx_description
1 polymer ?
#
loop_
_entity_poly.entity_id
_entity_poly.type
_entity_poly.pdbx_seq_one_letter_code
_entity_poly.pdbx_strand_id
1 'polypeptide(L)'
;MNARLLTAMETEQALANLLSDLKALISGEINETPPLDGVTPLNGSPRCAVVSSRSIMESLRFNMSPRYYLQGAQADAVNSAVASCKTVTELIERLHGMEETQKVSHGEDAGTVLNERTLAVIREFIA
;
A
#
# COMPACT_ATOMS: atom_id res chain seq x y z
N MET A 1 0.45 26.15 -31.99
CA MET A 1 0.21 24.75 -31.56
C MET A 1 -1.22 24.38 -31.94
N ASN A 2 -1.48 23.17 -32.46
CA ASN A 2 -2.84 22.76 -32.84
C ASN A 2 -3.72 22.70 -31.57
N ALA A 3 -4.89 23.36 -31.58
CA ALA A 3 -5.76 23.44 -30.40
C ALA A 3 -6.16 22.06 -29.85
N ARG A 4 -6.32 21.06 -30.71
CA ARG A 4 -6.64 19.68 -30.30
C ARG A 4 -5.46 19.00 -29.59
N LEU A 5 -4.23 19.29 -30.00
CA LEU A 5 -3.03 18.77 -29.34
C LEU A 5 -2.85 19.41 -27.95
N LEU A 6 -3.15 20.70 -27.80
CA LEU A 6 -3.12 21.36 -26.50
C LEU A 6 -4.12 20.73 -25.52
N THR A 7 -5.38 20.55 -25.95
CA THR A 7 -6.40 19.89 -25.13
C THR A 7 -6.01 18.47 -24.76
N ALA A 8 -5.45 17.69 -25.69
CA ALA A 8 -4.98 16.34 -25.41
C ALA A 8 -3.89 16.32 -24.32
N MET A 9 -2.90 17.21 -24.41
CA MET A 9 -1.84 17.34 -23.40
C MET A 9 -2.39 17.77 -22.03
N GLU A 10 -3.33 18.71 -22.00
CA GLU A 10 -3.97 19.15 -20.74
C GLU A 10 -4.74 17.99 -20.08
N THR A 11 -5.47 17.19 -20.88
CA THR A 11 -6.19 16.02 -20.36
C THR A 11 -5.26 14.93 -19.85
N GLU A 12 -4.14 14.69 -20.53
CA GLU A 12 -3.12 13.71 -20.10
C GLU A 12 -2.49 14.13 -18.77
N GLN A 13 -2.14 15.41 -18.63
CA GLN A 13 -1.58 15.95 -17.39
C GLN A 13 -2.59 15.89 -16.24
N ALA A 14 -3.85 16.23 -16.49
CA ALA A 14 -4.91 16.15 -15.47
C ALA A 14 -5.10 14.72 -14.97
N LEU A 15 -5.08 13.74 -15.88
CA LEU A 15 -5.20 12.33 -15.52
C LEU A 15 -3.97 11.82 -14.75
N ALA A 16 -2.77 12.25 -15.13
CA ALA A 16 -1.55 11.92 -14.40
C ALA A 16 -1.56 12.46 -12.96
N ASN A 17 -2.06 13.69 -12.77
CA ASN A 17 -2.21 14.28 -11.44
C ASN A 17 -3.22 13.50 -10.59
N LEU A 18 -4.40 13.20 -11.16
CA LEU A 18 -5.43 12.42 -10.46
C LEU A 18 -4.91 11.03 -10.06
N LEU A 19 -4.17 10.36 -10.95
CA LEU A 19 -3.54 9.08 -10.63
C LEU A 19 -2.51 9.21 -9.49
N SER A 20 -1.72 10.29 -9.47
CA SER A 20 -0.78 10.55 -8.38
C SER A 20 -1.51 10.74 -7.04
N ASP A 21 -2.61 11.50 -7.05
CA ASP A 21 -3.43 11.76 -5.87
C ASP A 21 -4.07 10.46 -5.35
N LEU A 22 -4.55 9.58 -6.23
CA LEU A 22 -5.09 8.27 -5.84
C LEU A 22 -4.04 7.38 -5.18
N LYS A 23 -2.80 7.32 -5.71
CA LYS A 23 -1.71 6.55 -5.09
C LYS A 23 -1.38 7.09 -3.70
N ALA A 24 -1.33 8.42 -3.56
CA ALA A 24 -1.09 9.07 -2.29
C ALA A 24 -2.22 8.77 -1.29
N LEU A 25 -3.47 8.82 -1.74
CA LEU A 25 -4.65 8.50 -0.93
C LEU A 25 -4.59 7.08 -0.38
N ILE A 26 -4.36 6.07 -1.23
CA ILE A 26 -4.25 4.66 -0.82
C ILE A 26 -3.19 4.49 0.28
N SER A 27 -1.99 5.04 0.06
CA SER A 27 -0.91 4.92 1.04
C SER A 27 -1.18 5.70 2.34
N GLY A 28 -1.86 6.85 2.24
CA GLY A 28 -2.33 7.65 3.37
C GLY A 28 -3.32 6.88 4.23
N GLU A 29 -4.36 6.32 3.63
CA GLU A 29 -5.38 5.53 4.35
C GLU A 29 -4.78 4.31 5.04
N ILE A 30 -3.85 3.60 4.40
CA ILE A 30 -3.11 2.50 5.03
C ILE A 30 -2.35 2.99 6.27
N ASN A 31 -1.68 4.15 6.17
CA ASN A 31 -0.90 4.71 7.27
C ASN A 31 -1.79 5.18 8.44
N GLU A 32 -3.03 5.58 8.15
CA GLU A 32 -4.03 6.02 9.13
C GLU A 32 -4.83 4.88 9.76
N THR A 33 -4.69 3.64 9.26
CA THR A 33 -5.34 2.47 9.87
C THR A 33 -4.93 2.30 11.34
N PRO A 34 -5.84 1.82 12.20
CA PRO A 34 -5.49 1.53 13.58
C PRO A 34 -4.41 0.43 13.66
N PRO A 35 -3.58 0.43 14.72
CA PRO A 35 -2.68 -0.67 15.03
C PRO A 35 -3.37 -2.03 15.01
N LEU A 36 -2.64 -3.08 14.61
CA LEU A 36 -3.12 -4.45 14.77
C LEU A 36 -3.33 -4.76 16.26
N ASP A 37 -4.24 -5.68 16.55
CA ASP A 37 -4.53 -6.05 17.93
C ASP A 37 -3.28 -6.59 18.63
N GLY A 38 -2.96 -6.04 19.80
CA GLY A 38 -1.75 -6.35 20.55
C GLY A 38 -0.45 -5.76 19.97
N VAL A 39 -0.54 -4.82 19.02
CA VAL A 39 0.57 -3.97 18.56
C VAL A 39 0.43 -2.57 19.15
N THR A 40 1.44 -2.13 19.88
CA THR A 40 1.53 -0.77 20.41
C THR A 40 2.69 -0.05 19.72
N PRO A 41 2.43 0.87 18.76
CA PRO A 41 3.47 1.64 18.13
C PRO A 41 4.15 2.57 19.14
N LEU A 42 5.45 2.76 18.97
CA LEU A 42 6.25 3.71 19.74
C LEU A 42 6.52 4.93 18.88
N ASN A 43 6.26 6.12 19.43
CA ASN A 43 6.53 7.37 18.75
C ASN A 43 8.04 7.60 18.62
N GLY A 44 8.51 7.90 17.41
CA GLY A 44 9.89 8.32 17.17
C GLY A 44 10.54 7.69 15.94
N SER A 45 11.84 7.94 15.82
CA SER A 45 12.73 7.31 14.85
C SER A 45 13.82 6.55 15.61
N PRO A 46 14.06 5.26 15.33
CA PRO A 46 13.41 4.44 14.29
C PRO A 46 11.93 4.12 14.61
N ARG A 47 11.15 3.76 13.57
CA ARG A 47 9.76 3.30 13.72
C ARG A 47 9.75 1.95 14.45
N CYS A 48 9.22 1.93 15.66
CA CYS A 48 9.20 0.75 16.52
C CYS A 48 7.78 0.45 16.99
N ALA A 49 7.55 -0.79 17.38
CA ALA A 49 6.34 -1.19 18.09
C ALA A 49 6.65 -2.29 19.10
N VAL A 50 5.88 -2.31 20.18
CA VAL A 50 5.78 -3.48 21.06
C VAL A 50 4.70 -4.38 20.49
N VAL A 51 5.03 -5.63 20.21
CA VAL A 51 4.10 -6.62 19.68
C VAL A 51 3.92 -7.71 20.73
N SER A 52 2.67 -8.01 21.07
CA SER A 52 2.37 -9.12 21.98
C SER A 52 2.79 -10.45 21.35
N SER A 53 3.32 -11.38 22.16
CA SER A 53 3.67 -12.71 21.68
C SER A 53 2.48 -13.44 21.04
N ARG A 54 1.28 -13.20 21.57
CA ARG A 54 0.02 -13.69 21.00
C ARG A 54 -0.21 -13.18 19.57
N SER A 55 -0.05 -11.89 19.33
CA SER A 55 -0.20 -11.29 18.00
C SER A 55 0.78 -11.88 16.98
N ILE A 56 1.99 -12.23 17.42
CA ILE A 56 2.96 -12.92 16.57
C ILE A 56 2.52 -14.35 16.27
N MET A 57 2.06 -15.08 17.29
CA MET A 57 1.59 -16.46 17.15
C MET A 57 0.34 -16.60 16.27
N GLU A 58 -0.56 -15.62 16.32
CA GLU A 58 -1.80 -15.59 15.55
C GLU A 58 -1.64 -14.95 14.16
N SER A 59 -0.48 -14.34 13.88
CA SER A 59 -0.21 -13.73 12.57
C SER A 59 -0.16 -14.75 11.43
N LEU A 60 -0.47 -14.29 10.21
CA LEU A 60 -0.41 -15.12 9.01
C LEU A 60 0.97 -15.78 8.86
N ARG A 61 1.01 -17.12 8.92
CA ARG A 61 2.23 -17.94 8.80
C ARG A 61 3.32 -17.59 9.84
N PHE A 62 2.94 -17.17 11.04
CA PHE A 62 3.89 -16.85 12.11
C PHE A 62 4.93 -15.79 11.66
N ASN A 63 4.43 -14.65 11.22
CA ASN A 63 5.21 -13.62 10.57
C ASN A 63 6.09 -12.88 11.57
N MET A 64 7.41 -13.06 11.46
CA MET A 64 8.41 -12.39 12.29
C MET A 64 8.90 -11.06 11.71
N SER A 65 8.38 -10.64 10.56
CA SER A 65 8.79 -9.39 9.94
C SER A 65 8.19 -8.18 10.66
N PRO A 66 9.01 -7.22 11.15
CA PRO A 66 8.48 -5.98 11.74
C PRO A 66 7.61 -5.18 10.77
N ARG A 67 7.87 -5.30 9.46
CA ARG A 67 7.11 -4.60 8.42
C ARG A 67 5.65 -5.03 8.36
N TYR A 68 5.32 -6.23 8.84
CA TYR A 68 3.94 -6.72 8.90
C TYR A 68 3.09 -5.96 9.92
N TYR A 69 3.69 -5.53 11.03
CA TYR A 69 2.97 -4.95 12.17
C TYR A 69 2.89 -3.41 12.15
N LEU A 70 3.75 -2.76 11.36
CA LEU A 70 3.85 -1.31 11.29
C LEU A 70 3.09 -0.75 10.09
N GLN A 71 2.10 0.11 10.34
CA GLN A 71 1.23 0.74 9.33
C GLN A 71 2.06 1.50 8.30
N GLY A 72 2.99 2.34 8.76
CA GLY A 72 3.87 3.09 7.87
C GLY A 72 4.74 2.20 6.99
N ALA A 73 5.16 1.02 7.47
CA ALA A 73 5.94 0.08 6.65
C ALA A 73 5.09 -0.62 5.59
N GLN A 74 3.80 -0.87 5.88
CA GLN A 74 2.82 -1.37 4.92
C GLN A 74 2.50 -0.31 3.85
N ALA A 75 2.25 0.93 4.28
CA ALA A 75 2.01 2.06 3.39
C ALA A 75 3.20 2.30 2.44
N ASP A 76 4.43 2.29 2.96
CA ASP A 76 5.64 2.43 2.15
C ASP A 76 5.77 1.28 1.11
N ALA A 77 5.42 0.05 1.49
CA ALA A 77 5.45 -1.09 0.58
C ALA A 77 4.44 -0.93 -0.56
N VAL A 78 3.20 -0.60 -0.24
CA VAL A 78 2.15 -0.39 -1.25
C VAL A 78 2.50 0.79 -2.15
N ASN A 79 2.93 1.93 -1.58
CA ASN A 79 3.36 3.11 -2.33
C ASN A 79 4.49 2.76 -3.32
N SER A 80 5.52 2.04 -2.86
CA SER A 80 6.62 1.58 -3.72
C SER A 80 6.13 0.71 -4.88
N ALA A 81 5.12 -0.12 -4.64
CA ALA A 81 4.63 -1.04 -5.64
C ALA A 81 3.66 -0.40 -6.65
N VAL A 82 2.94 0.65 -6.28
CA VAL A 82 2.08 1.40 -7.21
C VAL A 82 2.79 2.57 -7.89
N ALA A 83 4.01 2.91 -7.44
CA ALA A 83 4.79 4.02 -7.98
C ALA A 83 4.94 3.96 -9.51
N SER A 84 5.20 2.76 -10.07
CA SER A 84 5.42 2.55 -11.50
C SER A 84 4.17 2.52 -12.37
N CYS A 85 2.96 2.47 -11.78
CA CYS A 85 1.71 2.44 -12.55
C CYS A 85 1.49 3.78 -13.28
N LYS A 86 1.28 3.75 -14.59
CA LYS A 86 1.05 4.95 -15.41
C LYS A 86 -0.41 5.21 -15.72
N THR A 87 -1.24 4.19 -15.53
CA THR A 87 -2.68 4.26 -15.78
C THR A 87 -3.47 3.78 -14.57
N VAL A 88 -4.75 4.15 -14.52
CA VAL A 88 -5.68 3.67 -13.49
C VAL A 88 -5.90 2.15 -13.63
N THR A 89 -5.93 1.63 -14.85
CA THR A 89 -6.06 0.19 -15.10
C THR A 89 -4.88 -0.59 -14.54
N GLU A 90 -3.65 -0.13 -14.79
CA GLU A 90 -2.45 -0.74 -14.20
C GLU A 90 -2.44 -0.67 -12.67
N LEU A 91 -2.99 0.40 -12.09
CA LEU A 91 -3.14 0.53 -10.64
C LEU A 91 -4.11 -0.54 -10.11
N ILE A 92 -5.30 -0.67 -10.70
CA ILE A 92 -6.32 -1.65 -10.29
C ILE A 92 -5.79 -3.09 -10.43
N GLU A 93 -5.18 -3.44 -11.57
CA GLU A 93 -4.58 -4.76 -11.78
C GLU A 93 -3.50 -5.06 -10.73
N ARG A 94 -2.68 -4.05 -10.37
CA ARG A 94 -1.65 -4.19 -9.35
C ARG A 94 -2.25 -4.42 -7.96
N LEU A 95 -3.33 -3.72 -7.61
CA LEU A 95 -4.02 -3.86 -6.33
C LEU A 95 -4.72 -5.22 -6.21
N HIS A 96 -5.39 -5.70 -7.27
CA HIS A 96 -5.94 -7.06 -7.31
C HIS A 96 -4.85 -8.11 -7.10
N GLY A 97 -3.72 -8.01 -7.78
CA GLY A 97 -2.61 -8.94 -7.60
C GLY A 97 -2.05 -8.95 -6.17
N MET A 98 -2.02 -7.79 -5.49
CA MET A 98 -1.64 -7.71 -4.07
C MET A 98 -2.64 -8.38 -3.15
N GLU A 99 -3.94 -8.25 -3.44
CA GLU A 99 -5.00 -8.89 -2.67
C GLU A 99 -4.92 -10.42 -2.79
N GLU A 100 -4.82 -10.92 -4.03
CA GLU A 100 -4.75 -12.35 -4.32
C GLU A 100 -3.53 -13.03 -3.67
N THR A 101 -2.37 -12.37 -3.76
CA THR A 101 -1.12 -12.91 -3.21
C THR A 101 -0.90 -12.57 -1.75
N GLN A 102 -1.69 -11.63 -1.20
CA GLN A 102 -1.54 -11.05 0.14
C GLN A 102 -0.11 -10.53 0.41
N LYS A 103 0.57 -10.08 -0.65
CA LYS A 103 1.99 -9.70 -0.62
C LYS A 103 2.30 -8.62 -1.64
N VAL A 104 3.17 -7.69 -1.25
CA VAL A 104 3.88 -6.82 -2.17
C VAL A 104 5.22 -7.47 -2.53
N SER A 105 5.35 -7.95 -3.76
CA SER A 105 6.58 -8.58 -4.25
C SER A 105 7.59 -7.52 -4.70
N HIS A 106 8.83 -7.65 -4.19
CA HIS A 106 9.98 -6.85 -4.62
C HIS A 106 11.04 -7.73 -5.32
N GLY A 107 10.60 -8.80 -5.99
CA GLY A 107 11.42 -9.87 -6.57
C GLY A 107 10.76 -11.23 -6.41
N GLU A 108 11.43 -12.30 -6.86
CA GLU A 108 10.92 -13.67 -6.84
C GLU A 108 10.75 -14.19 -5.40
N ASP A 109 11.76 -13.96 -4.54
CA ASP A 109 11.74 -14.40 -3.14
C ASP A 109 11.47 -13.27 -2.12
N ALA A 110 11.61 -12.02 -2.53
CA ALA A 110 11.52 -10.86 -1.65
C ALA A 110 10.12 -10.23 -1.65
N GLY A 111 9.64 -9.79 -0.49
CA GLY A 111 8.47 -8.95 -0.43
C GLY A 111 7.91 -8.74 0.96
N THR A 112 6.88 -7.89 1.03
CA THR A 112 6.18 -7.51 2.24
C THR A 112 4.86 -8.24 2.27
N VAL A 113 4.66 -9.14 3.23
CA VAL A 113 3.33 -9.72 3.46
C VAL A 113 2.41 -8.60 3.95
N LEU A 114 1.21 -8.54 3.39
CA LEU A 114 0.21 -7.54 3.74
C LEU A 114 -0.63 -8.04 4.91
N ASN A 115 -0.86 -7.17 5.89
CA ASN A 115 -1.75 -7.50 7.01
C ASN A 115 -3.22 -7.22 6.64
N GLU A 116 -4.13 -7.72 7.47
CA GLU A 116 -5.57 -7.63 7.20
C GLU A 116 -6.10 -6.20 7.13
N ARG A 117 -5.53 -5.26 7.90
CA ARG A 117 -5.93 -3.84 7.86
C ARG A 117 -5.54 -3.21 6.52
N THR A 118 -4.35 -3.50 6.03
CA THR A 118 -3.90 -3.05 4.70
C THR A 118 -4.72 -3.67 3.58
N LEU A 119 -5.03 -4.97 3.67
CA LEU A 119 -5.89 -5.64 2.68
C LEU A 119 -7.32 -5.09 2.68
N ALA A 120 -7.86 -4.71 3.84
CA ALA A 120 -9.17 -4.07 3.93
C ALA A 120 -9.20 -2.74 3.15
N VAL A 121 -8.19 -1.89 3.33
CA VAL A 121 -8.08 -0.64 2.57
C VAL A 121 -7.97 -0.94 1.07
N ILE A 122 -7.09 -1.86 0.66
CA ILE A 122 -6.92 -2.22 -0.76
C ILE A 122 -8.26 -2.65 -1.39
N ARG A 123 -9.07 -3.43 -0.68
CA ARG A 123 -10.40 -3.89 -1.14
C ARG A 123 -11.36 -2.75 -1.42
N GLU A 124 -11.29 -1.65 -0.68
CA GLU A 124 -12.15 -0.48 -0.90
C GLU A 124 -11.84 0.23 -2.24
N PHE A 125 -10.63 0.08 -2.78
CA PHE A 125 -10.22 0.68 -4.06
C PHE A 125 -10.41 -0.21 -5.29
N ILE A 126 -10.73 -1.50 -5.09
CA ILE A 126 -10.92 -2.47 -6.18
C ILE A 126 -12.36 -3.03 -6.24
N ALA A 127 -13.24 -2.58 -5.35
CA ALA A 127 -14.68 -2.86 -5.37
C ALA A 127 -15.40 -1.98 -6.40
#